data_AF-A0A923ZEN0-F1
#
_entry.id   AF-A0A923ZEN0-F1
#
_cell.length_a   1.000
_cell.length_b   1.000
_cell.length_c   1.000
_cell.angle_alpha   90.00
_cell.angle_beta   90.00
_cell.angle_gamma   90.00
#
_symmetry.space_group_name_H-M   'P 1'
#
loop_
_entity.id
_entity.type
_entity.pdbx_description
1 polymer ?
#
loop_
_entity_poly.entity_id
_entity_poly.type
_entity_poly.pdbx_seq_one_letter_code
_entity_poly.pdbx_strand_id
1 'polypeptide(L)'
;MNMHQPAVMSGFLSHRSRSEVVATLAPKATARLLEYAPGYYVALPTHTTLELIEHPAIIAVPGSAYYGCGLLAWQECHLPVINVDTLLRAYQETPALGPPRYALVVAYQRAPGNPLEHGALALTALPETVEVGDDAWCALPADSDIWPLLSLSCVQHARLAVPILDTARLFRSYHG
;
A
#
# COMPACT_ATOMS: atom_id res chain seq x y z
N MET A 1 5.19 92.32 1.65
CA MET A 1 3.93 91.70 1.20
C MET A 1 4.31 90.32 0.65
N ASN A 2 4.42 89.29 1.50
CA ASN A 2 3.36 88.35 1.91
C ASN A 2 2.51 87.88 0.73
N MET A 3 2.21 86.60 0.50
CA MET A 3 2.43 85.32 1.17
C MET A 3 1.79 84.30 0.20
N HIS A 4 2.35 83.10 0.01
CA HIS A 4 1.61 81.80 -0.02
C HIS A 4 2.47 80.66 -0.63
N GLN A 5 2.99 79.81 0.27
CA GLN A 5 2.93 78.34 0.15
C GLN A 5 1.47 77.88 0.41
N PRO A 6 1.02 76.63 0.13
CA PRO A 6 1.67 75.31 0.39
C PRO A 6 1.48 74.35 -0.83
N ALA A 7 1.71 73.03 -0.86
CA ALA A 7 1.70 71.97 0.13
C ALA A 7 2.46 70.72 -0.37
N VAL A 8 2.82 69.89 0.60
CA VAL A 8 3.55 68.62 0.54
C VAL A 8 2.62 67.48 0.10
N MET A 9 3.09 66.56 -0.77
CA MET A 9 2.51 65.21 -0.86
C MET A 9 3.60 64.16 -0.82
N SER A 10 3.52 63.36 0.23
CA SER A 10 4.32 62.20 0.57
C SER A 10 4.18 61.08 -0.46
N GLY A 11 5.28 60.71 -1.12
CA GLY A 11 5.38 59.46 -1.88
C GLY A 11 5.70 58.30 -0.94
N PHE A 12 4.71 57.43 -0.77
CA PHE A 12 4.73 56.23 0.06
C PHE A 12 5.91 55.29 -0.22
N LEU A 13 6.48 54.74 0.87
CA LEU A 13 7.37 53.59 0.92
C LEU A 13 6.77 52.40 0.14
N SER A 14 7.45 51.96 -0.92
CA SER A 14 7.22 50.62 -1.48
C SER A 14 8.29 49.68 -0.92
N HIS A 15 8.12 49.26 0.33
CA HIS A 15 8.74 48.03 0.81
C HIS A 15 8.03 46.87 0.13
N ARG A 16 8.53 46.41 -1.03
CA ARG A 16 8.22 45.06 -1.51
C ARG A 16 8.94 44.06 -0.60
N SER A 17 8.28 43.68 0.49
CA SER A 17 8.60 42.45 1.19
C SER A 17 8.31 41.29 0.23
N ARG A 18 9.37 40.72 -0.32
CA ARG A 18 9.31 39.51 -1.15
C ARG A 18 9.21 38.35 -0.17
N SER A 19 7.98 38.03 0.27
CA SER A 19 7.73 36.78 1.00
C SER A 19 8.02 35.63 0.05
N GLU A 20 9.21 35.07 0.19
CA GLU A 20 9.59 33.82 -0.42
C GLU A 20 8.79 32.72 0.28
N VAL A 21 7.69 32.30 -0.36
CA VAL A 21 6.93 31.14 0.08
C VAL A 21 7.79 29.93 -0.23
N VAL A 22 8.54 29.45 0.76
CA VAL A 22 9.19 28.15 0.69
C VAL A 22 8.06 27.13 0.61
N ALA A 23 7.81 26.59 -0.59
CA ALA A 23 6.87 25.51 -0.78
C ALA A 23 7.40 24.27 -0.05
N THR A 24 6.85 23.98 1.12
CA THR A 24 7.06 22.68 1.79
C THR A 24 6.47 21.61 0.89
N LEU A 25 7.31 20.77 0.29
CA LEU A 25 6.86 19.57 -0.42
C LEU A 25 6.19 18.65 0.61
N ALA A 26 4.99 18.17 0.29
CA ALA A 26 4.30 17.18 1.12
C ALA A 26 5.19 15.93 1.27
N PRO A 27 5.24 15.32 2.47
CA PRO A 27 6.04 14.11 2.67
C PRO A 27 5.54 12.98 1.76
N LYS A 28 6.49 12.24 1.19
CA LYS A 28 6.23 11.04 0.39
C LYS A 28 6.76 9.81 1.10
N ALA A 29 6.07 8.70 0.91
CA ALA A 29 6.48 7.39 1.40
C ALA A 29 6.68 6.41 0.24
N THR A 30 7.63 5.50 0.39
CA THR A 30 7.83 4.40 -0.55
C THR A 30 6.90 3.24 -0.22
N ALA A 31 6.27 2.67 -1.26
CA ALA A 31 5.41 1.50 -1.15
C ALA A 31 5.80 0.44 -2.21
N ARG A 32 5.44 -0.81 -1.92
CA ARG A 32 5.51 -1.93 -2.87
C ARG A 32 4.14 -2.12 -3.50
N LEU A 33 4.05 -1.86 -4.80
CA LEU A 33 2.86 -2.06 -5.59
C LEU A 33 2.81 -3.50 -6.10
N LEU A 34 1.71 -4.20 -5.84
CA LEU A 34 1.50 -5.58 -6.24
C LEU A 34 0.28 -5.65 -7.16
N GLU A 35 0.45 -6.25 -8.33
CA GLU A 35 -0.68 -6.66 -9.15
C GLU A 35 -1.23 -7.98 -8.60
N TYR A 36 -2.43 -7.95 -7.99
CA TYR A 36 -3.06 -9.16 -7.45
C TYR A 36 -3.96 -9.84 -8.49
N ALA A 37 -4.51 -9.07 -9.42
CA ALA A 37 -5.25 -9.55 -10.58
C ALA A 37 -4.97 -8.62 -11.77
N PRO A 38 -5.16 -9.05 -13.03
CA PRO A 38 -4.85 -8.22 -14.20
C PRO A 38 -5.49 -6.82 -14.14
N GLY A 39 -4.68 -5.78 -14.01
CA GLY A 39 -5.10 -4.39 -13.90
C GLY A 39 -5.59 -3.94 -12.52
N TYR A 40 -5.47 -4.79 -11.49
CA TYR A 40 -5.86 -4.49 -10.12
C TYR A 40 -4.66 -4.57 -9.17
N TYR A 41 -4.53 -3.55 -8.33
CA TYR A 41 -3.33 -3.36 -7.52
C TYR A 41 -3.64 -3.12 -6.05
N VAL A 42 -2.72 -3.59 -5.22
CA VAL A 42 -2.61 -3.22 -3.81
C VAL A 42 -1.21 -2.71 -3.52
N ALA A 43 -1.08 -1.93 -2.46
CA ALA A 43 0.20 -1.46 -1.98
C ALA A 43 0.52 -2.03 -0.60
N LEU A 44 1.80 -2.29 -0.35
CA LEU A 44 2.35 -2.62 0.96
C LEU A 44 3.38 -1.56 1.38
N PRO A 45 3.45 -1.19 2.66
CA PRO A 45 4.58 -0.41 3.14
C PRO A 45 5.90 -1.17 2.90
N THR A 46 6.93 -0.51 2.38
CA THR A 46 8.17 -1.23 2.00
C THR A 46 8.85 -1.94 3.17
N HIS A 47 8.71 -1.44 4.39
CA HIS A 47 9.29 -2.06 5.59
C HIS A 47 8.59 -3.36 6.02
N THR A 48 7.42 -3.68 5.47
CA THR A 48 6.75 -4.97 5.74
C THR A 48 7.13 -6.05 4.74
N THR A 49 7.84 -5.73 3.65
CA THR A 49 8.25 -6.68 2.62
C THR A 49 9.69 -7.12 2.83
N LEU A 50 9.94 -8.44 2.91
CA LEU A 50 11.25 -9.00 3.26
C LEU A 50 11.99 -9.63 2.09
N GLU A 51 11.36 -10.61 1.44
CA GLU A 51 12.02 -11.46 0.44
C GLU A 51 11.04 -11.82 -0.67
N LEU A 52 11.51 -11.83 -1.91
CA LEU A 52 10.76 -12.33 -3.05
C LEU A 52 11.35 -13.67 -3.49
N ILE A 53 10.53 -14.71 -3.47
CA ILE A 53 10.91 -16.07 -3.86
C ILE A 53 10.32 -16.34 -5.24
N GLU A 54 11.17 -16.70 -6.19
CA GLU A 54 10.74 -17.13 -7.53
C GLU A 54 10.37 -18.61 -7.53
N HIS A 55 9.32 -18.96 -8.27
CA HIS A 55 8.84 -20.34 -8.41
C HIS A 55 8.68 -21.07 -7.05
N PRO A 56 7.90 -20.51 -6.11
CA PRO A 56 7.79 -21.04 -4.76
C PRO A 56 7.24 -22.48 -4.76
N ALA A 57 7.94 -23.37 -4.04
CA ALA A 57 7.45 -24.72 -3.78
C ALA A 57 6.42 -24.67 -2.64
N ILE A 58 5.13 -24.66 -2.99
CA ILE A 58 4.02 -24.58 -2.03
C ILE A 58 3.47 -25.97 -1.75
N ILE A 59 3.42 -26.33 -0.46
CA ILE A 59 2.84 -27.58 0.03
C ILE A 59 1.35 -27.34 0.27
N ALA A 60 0.49 -28.05 -0.45
CA ALA A 60 -0.95 -27.97 -0.26
C ALA A 60 -1.35 -28.47 1.13
N VAL A 61 -2.23 -27.73 1.81
CA VAL A 61 -2.78 -28.11 3.12
C VAL A 61 -4.25 -28.48 2.96
N PRO A 62 -4.65 -29.74 3.23
CA PRO A 62 -6.05 -30.13 3.19
C PRO A 62 -6.91 -29.29 4.13
N GLY A 63 -8.05 -28.80 3.64
CA GLY A 63 -8.97 -27.98 4.42
C GLY A 63 -8.50 -26.53 4.66
N SER A 64 -7.45 -26.07 3.96
CA SER A 64 -7.07 -24.66 3.99
C SER A 64 -8.24 -23.77 3.58
N ALA A 65 -8.25 -22.54 4.10
CA ALA A 65 -9.18 -21.52 3.63
C ALA A 65 -9.10 -21.39 2.10
N TYR A 66 -10.21 -21.05 1.45
CA TYR A 66 -10.32 -21.02 -0.01
C TYR A 66 -9.31 -20.06 -0.69
N TYR A 67 -8.81 -19.07 0.04
CA TYR A 67 -7.79 -18.11 -0.40
C TYR A 67 -6.35 -18.53 -0.04
N GLY A 68 -6.17 -19.62 0.69
CA GLY A 68 -4.87 -20.16 1.07
C GLY A 68 -4.31 -21.06 -0.01
N CYS A 69 -3.10 -20.76 -0.48
CA CYS A 69 -2.41 -21.62 -1.45
C CYS A 69 -1.71 -22.83 -0.80
N GLY A 70 -1.45 -22.76 0.51
CA GLY A 70 -0.73 -23.79 1.26
C GLY A 70 0.40 -23.19 2.11
N LEU A 71 1.45 -23.98 2.34
CA LEU A 71 2.62 -23.60 3.11
C LEU A 71 3.87 -23.48 2.24
N LEU A 72 4.66 -22.45 2.49
CA LEU A 72 5.97 -22.22 1.88
C LEU A 72 7.06 -22.45 2.92
N ALA A 73 8.02 -23.32 2.64
CA ALA A 73 9.23 -23.43 3.45
C ALA A 73 10.07 -22.16 3.27
N TRP A 74 10.36 -21.47 4.37
CA TRP A 74 11.18 -20.26 4.38
C TRP A 74 12.02 -20.23 5.65
N GLN A 75 13.35 -20.19 5.47
CA GLN A 75 14.29 -20.37 6.58
C GLN A 75 13.95 -21.65 7.38
N GLU A 76 13.85 -21.54 8.71
CA GLU A 76 13.54 -22.64 9.61
C GLU A 76 12.03 -22.76 9.93
N CYS A 77 11.15 -22.14 9.14
CA CYS A 77 9.70 -22.18 9.36
C CYS A 77 8.88 -22.41 8.08
N HIS A 78 7.58 -22.64 8.28
CA HIS A 78 6.61 -22.74 7.19
C HIS A 78 5.68 -21.54 7.25
N LEU A 79 5.58 -20.83 6.14
CA LEU A 79 4.76 -19.63 6.01
C LEU A 79 3.43 -19.95 5.34
N PRO A 80 2.31 -19.43 5.86
CA PRO A 80 1.05 -19.46 5.13
C PRO A 80 1.15 -18.57 3.88
N VAL A 81 0.67 -19.10 2.75
CA VAL A 81 0.62 -18.36 1.49
C VAL A 81 -0.82 -17.98 1.17
N ILE A 82 -1.08 -16.68 1.00
CA ILE A 82 -2.40 -16.12 0.67
C ILE A 82 -2.43 -15.64 -0.79
N ASN A 83 -3.49 -15.98 -1.52
CA ASN A 83 -3.85 -15.34 -2.78
C ASN A 83 -4.87 -14.22 -2.52
N VAL A 84 -4.44 -12.98 -2.76
CA VAL A 84 -5.25 -11.77 -2.51
C VAL A 84 -6.45 -11.69 -3.47
N ASP A 85 -6.29 -12.06 -4.73
CA ASP A 85 -7.39 -12.07 -5.70
C ASP A 85 -8.51 -13.02 -5.26
N THR A 86 -8.11 -14.25 -4.89
CA THR A 86 -9.07 -15.25 -4.39
C THR A 86 -9.75 -14.76 -3.11
N LEU A 87 -9.00 -14.18 -2.17
CA LEU A 87 -9.56 -13.61 -0.92
C LEU A 87 -10.63 -12.55 -1.18
N LEU A 88 -10.38 -11.63 -2.13
CA LEU A 88 -11.28 -10.51 -2.41
C LEU A 88 -12.53 -10.92 -3.18
N ARG A 89 -12.42 -11.96 -4.03
CA ARG A 89 -13.53 -12.41 -4.89
C ARG A 89 -14.49 -13.37 -4.21
N ALA A 90 -14.05 -14.07 -3.16
CA ALA A 90 -14.76 -14.92 -2.19
C ALA A 90 -15.79 -15.98 -2.70
N TYR A 91 -16.44 -15.78 -3.84
CA TYR A 91 -17.60 -16.52 -4.36
C TYR A 91 -17.75 -16.45 -5.88
N GLN A 92 -16.87 -15.75 -6.62
CA GLN A 92 -16.84 -15.81 -8.08
C GLN A 92 -16.05 -17.03 -8.53
N GLU A 93 -16.55 -17.77 -9.52
CA GLU A 93 -15.79 -18.84 -10.19
C GLU A 93 -14.52 -18.24 -10.77
N THR A 94 -13.45 -18.31 -9.99
CA THR A 94 -12.14 -17.85 -10.40
C THR A 94 -11.53 -19.05 -11.12
N PRO A 95 -11.15 -18.91 -12.42
CA PRO A 95 -10.37 -19.95 -13.07
C PRO A 95 -9.20 -20.27 -12.16
N ALA A 96 -8.93 -21.56 -11.92
CA ALA A 96 -7.79 -21.97 -11.12
C ALA A 96 -6.54 -21.33 -11.72
N LEU A 97 -6.03 -20.27 -11.09
CA LEU A 97 -4.75 -19.70 -11.42
C LEU A 97 -3.73 -20.81 -11.19
N GLY A 98 -2.85 -21.02 -12.16
CA GLY A 98 -1.73 -21.95 -12.01
C GLY A 98 -0.88 -21.61 -10.78
N PRO A 99 0.11 -22.45 -10.44
CA PRO A 99 0.97 -22.18 -9.30
C PRO A 99 1.55 -20.76 -9.38
N PRO A 100 1.62 -20.02 -8.25
CA PRO A 100 2.10 -18.64 -8.28
C PRO A 100 3.53 -18.59 -8.81
N ARG A 101 3.83 -17.52 -9.56
CA ARG A 101 5.16 -17.31 -10.12
C ARG A 101 6.13 -16.81 -9.07
N TYR A 102 5.63 -16.02 -8.12
CA TYR A 102 6.42 -15.51 -7.01
C TYR A 102 5.65 -15.64 -5.68
N ALA A 103 6.41 -15.71 -4.59
CA ALA A 103 5.90 -15.49 -3.25
C ALA A 103 6.63 -14.30 -2.62
N LEU A 104 5.89 -13.28 -2.20
CA LEU A 104 6.44 -12.16 -1.44
C LEU A 104 6.27 -12.42 0.05
N VAL A 105 7.38 -12.66 0.74
CA VAL A 105 7.43 -12.79 2.19
C VAL A 105 7.22 -11.42 2.82
N VAL A 106 6.27 -11.36 3.76
CA VAL A 106 5.93 -10.16 4.51
C VAL A 106 6.06 -10.41 6.00
N ALA A 107 6.44 -9.35 6.72
CA ALA A 107 6.46 -9.31 8.17
C ALA A 107 5.28 -8.50 8.71
N TYR A 108 4.76 -8.93 9.85
CA TYR A 108 3.70 -8.21 10.56
C TYR A 108 3.77 -8.46 12.06
N GLN A 109 3.11 -7.60 12.83
CA GLN A 109 2.89 -7.80 14.26
C GLN A 109 1.39 -7.78 14.53
N ARG A 110 0.87 -8.75 15.29
CA ARG A 110 -0.56 -8.74 15.68
C ARG A 110 -0.95 -7.52 16.52
N ALA A 111 0.00 -6.99 17.28
CA ALA A 111 -0.11 -5.74 18.02
C ALA A 111 1.28 -5.11 18.16
N PRO A 112 1.37 -3.78 18.31
CA PRO A 112 2.66 -3.11 18.51
C PRO A 112 3.45 -3.73 19.67
N GLY A 113 4.71 -4.07 19.41
CA GLY A 113 5.60 -4.67 20.41
C GLY A 113 5.53 -6.20 20.56
N ASN A 114 4.58 -6.86 19.90
CA ASN A 114 4.60 -8.33 19.78
C ASN A 114 5.78 -8.80 18.91
N PRO A 115 6.21 -10.07 19.04
CA PRO A 115 7.15 -10.66 18.10
C PRO A 115 6.70 -10.49 16.65
N LEU A 116 7.66 -10.31 15.73
CA LEU A 116 7.37 -10.32 14.31
C LEU A 116 6.93 -11.72 13.90
N GLU A 117 5.81 -11.76 13.20
CA GLU A 117 5.31 -12.94 12.49
C GLU A 117 5.49 -12.73 10.99
N HIS A 118 5.43 -13.84 10.25
CA HIS A 118 5.70 -13.86 8.82
C HIS A 118 4.61 -14.62 8.08
N GLY A 119 4.34 -14.18 6.86
CA GLY A 119 3.46 -14.83 5.91
C GLY A 119 3.93 -14.54 4.49
N ALA A 120 3.27 -15.11 3.50
CA ALA A 120 3.60 -14.87 2.10
C ALA A 120 2.38 -14.55 1.26
N LEU A 121 2.57 -13.69 0.25
CA LEU A 121 1.56 -13.39 -0.76
C LEU A 121 1.94 -14.06 -2.07
N ALA A 122 1.00 -14.79 -2.66
CA ALA A 122 1.11 -15.36 -3.99
C ALA A 122 0.99 -14.26 -5.05
N LEU A 123 1.98 -14.15 -5.95
CA LEU A 123 2.02 -13.15 -7.01
C LEU A 123 2.21 -13.79 -8.40
N THR A 124 1.65 -13.13 -9.41
CA THR A 124 1.80 -13.48 -10.84
C THR A 124 2.83 -12.60 -11.57
N ALA A 125 3.11 -11.41 -11.02
CA ALA A 125 4.05 -10.43 -11.53
C ALA A 125 5.02 -9.96 -10.43
N LEU A 126 6.13 -9.33 -10.85
CA LEU A 126 7.08 -8.73 -9.92
C LEU A 126 6.47 -7.50 -9.24
N PRO A 127 6.74 -7.26 -7.95
CA PRO A 127 6.32 -6.05 -7.27
C PRO A 127 7.09 -4.83 -7.78
N GLU A 128 6.40 -3.71 -7.92
CA GLU A 128 7.01 -2.43 -8.29
C GLU A 128 7.26 -1.56 -7.04
N THR A 129 8.26 -0.68 -7.11
CA THR A 129 8.46 0.35 -6.10
C THR A 129 7.84 1.64 -6.56
N VAL A 130 6.95 2.21 -5.75
CA VAL A 130 6.30 3.48 -6.05
C VAL A 130 6.47 4.46 -4.89
N GLU A 131 6.39 5.76 -5.19
CA GLU A 131 6.23 6.81 -4.19
C GLU A 131 4.76 7.21 -4.10
N VAL A 132 4.26 7.35 -2.89
CA VAL A 132 2.90 7.82 -2.59
C VAL A 132 2.97 8.99 -1.62
N GLY A 133 2.20 10.03 -1.90
CA GLY A 133 2.05 11.20 -1.02
C GLY A 133 0.63 11.25 -0.44
N ASP A 134 0.46 12.00 0.64
CA ASP A 134 -0.86 12.18 1.28
C ASP A 134 -1.88 12.88 0.36
N ASP A 135 -1.39 13.64 -0.63
CA ASP A 135 -2.19 14.29 -1.67
C ASP A 135 -2.83 13.28 -2.65
N ALA A 136 -2.33 12.05 -2.70
CA ALA A 136 -2.90 10.96 -3.48
C ALA A 136 -4.03 10.23 -2.76
N TRP A 137 -4.42 10.61 -1.54
CA TRP A 137 -5.47 9.93 -0.80
C TRP A 137 -6.78 9.83 -1.61
N CYS A 138 -7.43 8.66 -1.57
CA CYS A 138 -8.74 8.46 -2.19
C CYS A 138 -9.61 7.49 -1.38
N ALA A 139 -10.87 7.33 -1.80
CA ALA A 139 -11.74 6.29 -1.25
C ALA A 139 -11.26 4.88 -1.62
N LEU A 140 -11.62 3.88 -0.81
CA LEU A 140 -11.42 2.48 -1.16
C LEU A 140 -12.26 2.10 -2.39
N PRO A 141 -11.80 1.15 -3.22
CA PRO A 141 -12.61 0.59 -4.29
C PRO A 141 -13.91 -0.02 -3.76
N ALA A 142 -14.97 0.03 -4.58
CA ALA A 142 -16.28 -0.53 -4.24
C ALA A 142 -16.49 -1.96 -4.78
N ASP A 143 -15.43 -2.61 -5.25
CA ASP A 143 -15.48 -3.94 -5.87
C ASP A 143 -15.39 -5.08 -4.85
N SER A 144 -15.12 -4.79 -3.57
CA SER A 144 -15.15 -5.78 -2.49
C SER A 144 -15.50 -5.15 -1.15
N ASP A 145 -16.49 -5.74 -0.47
CA ASP A 145 -16.95 -5.28 0.84
C ASP A 145 -15.94 -5.54 1.98
N ILE A 146 -14.90 -6.35 1.72
CA ILE A 146 -13.89 -6.68 2.75
C ILE A 146 -12.74 -5.67 2.80
N TRP A 147 -12.66 -4.70 1.87
CA TRP A 147 -11.60 -3.71 1.87
C TRP A 147 -11.40 -2.96 3.20
N PRO A 148 -12.47 -2.50 3.89
CA PRO A 148 -12.32 -1.84 5.20
C PRO A 148 -11.70 -2.75 6.28
N LEU A 149 -11.82 -4.07 6.13
CA LEU A 149 -11.24 -5.05 7.05
C LEU A 149 -9.76 -5.30 6.78
N LEU A 150 -9.30 -5.10 5.55
CA LEU A 150 -7.94 -5.45 5.11
C LEU A 150 -7.02 -4.25 4.89
N SER A 151 -7.56 -3.04 4.73
CA SER A 151 -6.78 -1.87 4.29
C SER A 151 -6.48 -0.91 5.45
N LEU A 152 -5.27 -0.35 5.46
CA LEU A 152 -4.88 0.80 6.28
C LEU A 152 -5.50 2.09 5.74
N SER A 153 -5.44 2.26 4.41
CA SER A 153 -5.92 3.43 3.68
C SER A 153 -5.96 3.12 2.17
N CYS A 154 -6.20 4.13 1.32
CA CYS A 154 -6.19 3.99 -0.13
C CYS A 154 -5.54 5.22 -0.77
N VAL A 155 -4.81 5.01 -1.86
CA VAL A 155 -4.18 6.08 -2.63
C VAL A 155 -4.45 5.90 -4.12
N GLN A 156 -4.49 7.02 -4.82
CA GLN A 156 -4.63 7.08 -6.26
C GLN A 156 -3.25 6.94 -6.91
N HIS A 157 -3.04 5.86 -7.66
CA HIS A 157 -1.84 5.66 -8.46
C HIS A 157 -2.22 5.38 -9.92
N ALA A 158 -1.68 6.15 -10.87
CA ALA A 158 -1.98 6.01 -12.29
C ALA A 158 -3.50 5.99 -12.64
N ARG A 159 -4.31 6.77 -11.90
CA ARG A 159 -5.80 6.81 -11.99
C ARG A 159 -6.52 5.53 -11.53
N LEU A 160 -5.82 4.62 -10.87
CA LEU A 160 -6.39 3.47 -10.16
C LEU A 160 -6.40 3.74 -8.66
N ALA A 161 -7.48 3.34 -7.98
CA ALA A 161 -7.54 3.33 -6.53
C ALA A 161 -6.78 2.11 -6.03
N VAL A 162 -5.72 2.32 -5.25
CA VAL A 162 -4.80 1.29 -4.76
C VAL A 162 -4.92 1.23 -3.24
N PRO A 163 -5.59 0.21 -2.68
CA PRO A 163 -5.63 -0.02 -1.25
C PRO A 163 -4.23 -0.30 -0.70
N ILE A 164 -3.88 0.35 0.41
CA ILE A 164 -2.69 0.03 1.19
C ILE A 164 -3.08 -1.03 2.20
N LEU A 165 -2.56 -2.25 2.06
CA LEU A 165 -2.93 -3.38 2.89
C LEU A 165 -2.30 -3.31 4.29
N ASP A 166 -3.10 -3.71 5.28
CA ASP A 166 -2.66 -4.03 6.63
C ASP A 166 -2.26 -5.52 6.68
N THR A 167 -0.96 -5.79 6.69
CA THR A 167 -0.43 -7.17 6.72
C THR A 167 -0.87 -7.92 7.98
N ALA A 168 -0.99 -7.26 9.13
CA ALA A 168 -1.45 -7.92 10.34
C ALA A 168 -2.92 -8.35 10.25
N ARG A 169 -3.78 -7.52 9.65
CA ARG A 169 -5.19 -7.88 9.41
C ARG A 169 -5.35 -8.99 8.38
N LEU A 170 -4.53 -8.95 7.32
CA LEU A 170 -4.54 -9.95 6.25
C LEU A 170 -4.27 -11.36 6.78
N PHE A 171 -3.32 -11.51 7.71
CA PHE A 171 -2.96 -12.81 8.28
C PHE A 171 -3.68 -13.14 9.60
N ARG A 172 -4.53 -12.26 10.14
CA ARG A 172 -5.18 -12.46 11.45
C ARG A 172 -6.06 -13.71 11.52
N SER A 173 -6.74 -14.01 10.41
CA SER A 173 -7.73 -15.10 10.32
C SER A 173 -7.16 -16.38 9.74
N TYR A 174 -5.90 -16.37 9.30
CA TYR A 174 -5.25 -17.57 8.80
C TYR A 174 -4.85 -18.43 9.99
N HIS A 175 -5.62 -19.50 10.21
CA HIS A 175 -5.26 -20.60 11.09
C HIS A 175 -5.01 -21.81 10.19
N GLY A 176 -3.73 -22.11 9.98
CA GLY A 176 -3.26 -23.38 9.42
C GLY A 176 -2.71 -24.24 10.54
#